data_AF-A0A242A3E9-F1
#
_entry.id   AF-A0A242A3E9-F1
#
_cell.length_a   1.000
_cell.length_b   1.000
_cell.length_c   1.000
_cell.angle_alpha   90.00
_cell.angle_beta   90.00
_cell.angle_gamma   90.00
#
_symmetry.space_group_name_H-M   'P 1'
#
loop_
_entity.id
_entity.type
_entity.pdbx_description
1 polymer ?
#
loop_
_entity_poly.entity_id
_entity_poly.type
_entity_poly.pdbx_seq_one_letter_code
_entity_poly.pdbx_strand_id
1 'polypeptide(L)'
;MKKILIALGILIIAAGGYFGHTYYADNYQTVTAYALTPAKVPVEHQTVDQSGKEIEGYTSYDYTFEFVKKNGEKEMMTYELSGEHVTPYAPNTLIKAEISKTRIVSGPNEIKQSEVPASILAELE
;
A
#
# COMPACT_ATOMS: atom_id res chain seq x y z
N MET A 1 12.67 32.45 34.11
CA MET A 1 11.61 32.55 33.06
C MET A 1 12.19 32.43 31.65
N LYS A 2 13.08 33.31 31.17
CA LYS A 2 13.63 33.26 29.80
C LYS A 2 14.31 31.92 29.43
N LYS A 3 15.09 31.31 30.33
CA LYS A 3 15.72 29.99 30.13
C LYS A 3 14.71 28.84 30.01
N ILE A 4 13.60 28.92 30.76
CA ILE A 4 12.51 27.94 30.74
C ILE A 4 11.75 28.05 29.40
N LEU A 5 11.48 29.26 28.92
CA LEU A 5 10.84 29.48 27.63
C LEU A 5 11.72 29.01 26.46
N ILE A 6 13.04 29.20 26.52
CA ILE A 6 13.97 28.68 25.52
C ILE A 6 13.98 27.14 25.53
N ALA A 7 14.04 26.52 26.71
CA ALA A 7 13.99 25.06 26.84
C ALA A 7 12.68 24.48 26.29
N LEU A 8 11.54 25.11 26.59
CA LEU A 8 10.23 24.76 26.02
C LEU A 8 10.20 24.90 24.50
N GLY A 9 10.77 25.98 23.96
CA GLY A 9 10.87 26.19 22.51
C GLY A 9 11.68 25.09 21.81
N ILE A 10 12.81 24.69 22.39
CA ILE A 10 13.64 23.59 21.87
C ILE A 10 12.88 22.26 21.92
N LEU A 11 12.18 21.98 23.01
CA LEU A 11 11.36 20.78 23.16
C LEU A 11 10.25 20.69 22.10
N ILE A 12 9.58 21.80 21.82
CA ILE A 12 8.52 21.86 20.80
C ILE A 12 9.12 21.60 19.40
N ILE A 13 10.27 22.18 19.08
CA ILE A 13 10.94 21.95 17.78
C ILE A 13 11.39 20.49 17.67
N ALA A 14 11.98 19.92 18.71
CA ALA A 14 12.40 18.52 18.72
C ALA A 14 11.21 17.57 18.55
N ALA A 15 10.11 17.82 19.25
CA ALA A 15 8.88 17.05 19.11
C ALA A 15 8.29 17.20 17.69
N GLY A 16 8.20 18.43 17.17
CA GLY A 16 7.72 18.69 15.81
C GLY A 16 8.56 18.00 14.74
N GLY A 17 9.89 18.02 14.88
CA GLY A 17 10.81 17.29 13.99
C GLY A 17 10.60 15.78 14.05
N TYR A 18 10.45 15.22 15.25
CA TYR A 18 10.22 13.78 15.44
C TYR A 18 8.86 13.33 14.85
N PHE A 19 7.78 14.04 15.17
CA PHE A 19 6.44 13.72 14.64
C PHE A 19 6.36 13.94 13.12
N GLY A 20 6.99 15.00 12.60
CA GLY A 20 7.06 15.23 11.16
C GLY A 20 7.83 14.13 10.43
N HIS A 21 8.99 13.72 10.97
CA HIS A 21 9.78 12.64 10.38
C HIS A 21 9.04 11.30 10.41
N THR A 22 8.45 10.93 11.54
CA THR A 22 7.70 9.67 11.68
C THR A 22 6.47 9.64 10.77
N TYR A 23 5.72 10.74 10.68
CA TYR A 23 4.61 10.86 9.74
C TYR A 23 5.08 10.68 8.29
N TYR A 24 6.22 11.29 7.93
CA TYR A 24 6.77 11.15 6.59
C TYR A 24 7.19 9.71 6.29
N ALA A 25 7.93 9.08 7.20
CA ALA A 25 8.36 7.70 7.07
C ALA A 25 7.17 6.73 6.94
N ASP A 26 6.16 6.89 7.78
CA ASP A 26 5.00 5.98 7.77
C ASP A 26 4.13 6.13 6.52
N ASN A 27 4.02 7.34 5.94
CA ASN A 27 3.08 7.60 4.85
C ASN A 27 3.72 7.62 3.46
N TYR A 28 4.97 8.07 3.34
CA TYR A 28 5.60 8.37 2.04
C TYR A 28 6.88 7.58 1.79
N GLN A 29 7.55 7.05 2.83
CA GLN A 29 8.67 6.16 2.59
C GLN A 29 8.13 4.80 2.12
N THR A 30 8.42 4.47 0.86
CA THR A 30 7.96 3.22 0.27
C THR A 30 9.05 2.17 0.26
N VAL A 31 8.61 0.93 0.28
CA VAL A 31 9.44 -0.25 0.06
C VAL A 31 8.79 -1.13 -0.98
N THR A 32 9.62 -1.79 -1.79
CA THR A 32 9.15 -2.81 -2.72
C THR A 32 8.63 -4.02 -1.93
N ALA A 33 7.41 -4.45 -2.25
CA ALA A 33 6.81 -5.66 -1.71
C ALA A 33 6.12 -6.48 -2.82
N TYR A 34 5.92 -7.75 -2.52
CA TYR A 34 5.42 -8.76 -3.45
C TYR A 34 4.26 -9.50 -2.84
N ALA A 35 3.27 -9.89 -3.64
CA ALA A 35 2.14 -10.69 -3.17
C ALA A 35 1.67 -11.64 -4.27
N LEU A 36 0.81 -12.59 -3.89
CA LEU A 36 -0.05 -13.31 -4.83
C LEU A 36 -1.44 -12.69 -4.83
N THR A 37 -2.04 -12.62 -6.01
CA THR A 37 -3.47 -12.33 -6.15
C THR A 37 -4.29 -13.50 -5.61
N PRO A 38 -5.52 -13.26 -5.12
CA PRO A 38 -6.36 -14.32 -4.57
C PRO A 38 -6.66 -15.40 -5.60
N ALA A 39 -6.93 -16.62 -5.13
CA ALA A 39 -7.28 -17.76 -5.99
C ALA A 39 -8.60 -17.57 -6.76
N LYS A 40 -9.43 -16.60 -6.36
CA LYS A 40 -10.65 -16.20 -7.04
C LYS A 40 -10.66 -14.69 -7.21
N VAL A 41 -11.04 -14.24 -8.41
CA VAL A 41 -11.28 -12.82 -8.67
C VAL A 41 -12.39 -12.31 -7.73
N PRO A 42 -12.19 -11.16 -7.05
CA PRO A 42 -13.25 -10.51 -6.28
C PRO A 42 -14.50 -10.23 -7.11
N VAL A 43 -15.63 -10.02 -6.44
CA VAL A 43 -16.87 -9.70 -7.14
C VAL A 43 -16.79 -8.27 -7.66
N GLU A 44 -17.10 -8.08 -8.94
CA GLU A 44 -17.21 -6.75 -9.55
C GLU A 44 -18.36 -5.97 -8.90
N HIS A 45 -18.14 -4.68 -8.67
CA HIS A 45 -19.16 -3.78 -8.16
C HIS A 45 -19.05 -2.39 -8.80
N GLN A 46 -20.16 -1.65 -8.75
CA GLN A 46 -20.21 -0.28 -9.24
C GLN A 46 -19.30 0.62 -8.40
N THR A 47 -18.41 1.37 -9.05
CA THR A 47 -17.56 2.35 -8.37
C THR A 47 -18.39 3.53 -7.90
N VAL A 48 -18.12 4.00 -6.68
CA VAL A 48 -18.72 5.19 -6.10
C VAL A 48 -17.67 6.21 -5.68
N ASP A 49 -18.01 7.49 -5.74
CA ASP A 49 -17.16 8.56 -5.21
C ASP A 49 -17.26 8.66 -3.67
N GLN A 50 -16.53 9.61 -3.09
CA GLN A 50 -16.52 9.83 -1.64
C GLN A 50 -17.88 10.25 -1.04
N SER A 51 -18.83 10.68 -1.88
CA SER A 51 -20.20 11.00 -1.47
C SER A 51 -21.15 9.81 -1.60
N GLY A 52 -20.66 8.67 -2.10
CA GLY A 52 -21.46 7.47 -2.39
C GLY A 52 -22.19 7.55 -3.73
N LYS A 53 -21.86 8.51 -4.59
CA LYS A 53 -22.47 8.64 -5.92
C LYS A 53 -21.75 7.75 -6.91
N GLU A 54 -22.51 7.01 -7.71
CA GLU A 54 -21.97 6.18 -8.79
C GLU A 54 -21.18 7.01 -9.80
N ILE A 55 -20.02 6.49 -10.18
CA ILE A 55 -19.20 7.03 -11.27
C ILE A 55 -19.58 6.27 -12.54
N GLU A 56 -20.29 6.94 -13.44
CA GLU A 56 -20.81 6.34 -14.67
C GLU A 56 -19.68 5.69 -15.49
N GLY A 57 -19.90 4.44 -15.91
CA GLY A 57 -18.95 3.65 -16.67
C GLY A 57 -17.87 2.96 -15.85
N TYR A 58 -17.63 3.35 -14.58
CA TYR A 58 -16.59 2.75 -13.75
C TYR A 58 -17.09 1.51 -12.99
N THR A 59 -16.24 0.50 -12.96
CA THR A 59 -16.40 -0.68 -12.08
C THR A 59 -15.14 -0.88 -11.25
N SER A 60 -15.32 -1.55 -10.11
CA SER A 60 -14.26 -1.80 -9.13
C SER A 60 -14.17 -3.28 -8.75
N TYR A 61 -12.99 -3.66 -8.28
CA TYR A 61 -12.68 -4.92 -7.64
C TYR A 61 -11.89 -4.65 -6.35
N ASP A 62 -12.43 -5.09 -5.21
CA ASP A 62 -11.77 -4.95 -3.91
C ASP A 62 -10.87 -6.15 -3.61
N TYR A 63 -9.57 -5.90 -3.54
CA TYR A 63 -8.55 -6.89 -3.18
C TYR A 63 -8.08 -6.72 -1.75
N THR A 64 -7.68 -7.82 -1.14
CA THR A 64 -6.86 -7.85 0.07
C THR A 64 -5.61 -8.66 -0.25
N PHE A 65 -4.45 -8.04 -0.11
CA PHE A 65 -3.16 -8.66 -0.40
C PHE A 65 -2.36 -8.83 0.89
N GLU A 66 -1.73 -10.00 1.04
CA GLU A 66 -0.63 -10.20 1.98
C GLU A 66 0.69 -9.91 1.25
N PHE A 67 1.24 -8.72 1.45
CA PHE A 67 2.50 -8.31 0.87
C PHE A 67 3.67 -8.81 1.70
N VAL A 68 4.63 -9.48 1.06
CA VAL A 68 5.93 -9.84 1.63
C VAL A 68 6.97 -8.82 1.16
N LYS A 69 7.54 -8.08 2.11
CA LYS A 69 8.62 -7.11 1.89
C LYS A 69 9.94 -7.85 1.67
N LYS A 70 10.95 -7.19 1.10
CA LYS A 70 12.28 -7.78 0.84
C LYS A 70 12.99 -8.35 2.09
N ASN A 71 12.63 -7.88 3.28
CA ASN A 71 13.15 -8.37 4.57
C ASN A 71 12.36 -9.59 5.11
N GLY A 72 11.35 -10.08 4.41
CA GLY A 72 10.48 -11.18 4.82
C GLY A 72 9.28 -10.76 5.68
N GLU A 73 9.19 -9.48 6.07
CA GLU A 73 8.05 -8.98 6.84
C GLU A 73 6.77 -8.97 5.98
N LYS A 74 5.66 -9.40 6.58
CA LYS A 74 4.35 -9.48 5.93
C LYS A 74 3.45 -8.32 6.33
N GLU A 75 2.70 -7.78 5.38
CA GLU A 75 1.78 -6.65 5.57
C GLU A 75 0.47 -6.89 4.82
N MET A 76 -0.65 -6.80 5.53
CA MET A 76 -1.97 -6.91 4.92
C MET A 76 -2.42 -5.54 4.43
N MET A 77 -2.80 -5.44 3.15
CA MET A 77 -3.31 -4.19 2.57
C MET A 77 -4.52 -4.44 1.69
N THR A 78 -5.48 -3.52 1.75
CA THR A 78 -6.61 -3.48 0.82
C THR A 78 -6.27 -2.59 -0.37
N TYR A 79 -6.83 -2.95 -1.52
CA TYR A 79 -6.65 -2.22 -2.78
C TYR A 79 -7.93 -2.28 -3.60
N GLU A 80 -8.43 -1.11 -3.99
CA GLU A 80 -9.52 -1.01 -4.95
C GLU A 80 -8.91 -0.82 -6.35
N LEU A 81 -9.17 -1.78 -7.23
CA LEU A 81 -8.83 -1.67 -8.64
C LEU A 81 -10.07 -1.18 -9.40
N SER A 82 -10.06 0.09 -9.82
CA SER A 82 -11.22 0.73 -10.45
C SER A 82 -10.90 1.38 -11.81
N GLY A 83 -11.90 1.46 -12.69
CA GLY A 83 -11.78 2.08 -14.01
C GLY A 83 -12.96 1.80 -14.94
N GLU A 84 -13.04 2.50 -16.08
CA GLU A 84 -14.15 2.36 -17.05
C GLU A 84 -14.22 0.96 -17.70
N HIS A 85 -13.07 0.33 -17.88
CA HIS A 85 -12.93 -1.02 -18.46
C HIS A 85 -11.81 -1.76 -17.73
N VAL A 86 -11.85 -1.72 -16.41
CA VAL A 86 -10.78 -2.28 -15.60
C VAL A 86 -10.75 -3.80 -15.75
N THR A 87 -9.57 -4.35 -16.02
CA THR A 87 -9.37 -5.80 -16.09
C THR A 87 -8.90 -6.27 -14.72
N PRO A 88 -9.61 -7.21 -14.07
CA PRO A 88 -9.17 -7.76 -12.80
C PRO A 88 -7.86 -8.51 -12.97
N TYR A 89 -7.07 -8.61 -11.90
CA TYR A 89 -5.88 -9.43 -11.89
C TYR A 89 -6.22 -10.91 -12.10
N ALA A 90 -5.37 -11.62 -12.82
CA ALA A 90 -5.51 -13.06 -12.95
C ALA A 90 -5.33 -13.74 -11.58
N PRO A 91 -6.08 -14.81 -11.25
CA PRO A 91 -5.91 -15.53 -10.00
C PRO A 91 -4.50 -16.11 -9.80
N ASN A 92 -4.05 -16.19 -8.54
CA ASN A 92 -2.75 -16.76 -8.14
C ASN A 92 -1.55 -16.23 -8.95
N THR A 93 -1.58 -14.96 -9.32
CA THR A 93 -0.54 -14.29 -10.10
C THR A 93 0.32 -13.43 -9.19
N LEU A 94 1.61 -13.42 -9.48
CA LEU A 94 2.59 -12.61 -8.74
C LEU A 94 2.42 -11.14 -9.09
N ILE A 95 2.33 -10.31 -8.05
CA ILE A 95 2.25 -8.86 -8.17
C ILE A 95 3.37 -8.19 -7.39
N LYS A 96 3.76 -7.00 -7.84
CA LYS A 96 4.74 -6.12 -7.20
C LYS A 96 4.14 -4.74 -7.00
N ALA A 97 4.38 -4.17 -5.82
CA ALA A 97 3.96 -2.84 -5.45
C ALA A 97 5.04 -2.11 -4.67
N GLU A 98 4.97 -0.78 -4.70
CA GLU A 98 5.67 0.07 -3.73
C GLU A 98 4.66 0.45 -2.65
N ILE A 99 4.89 -0.05 -1.43
CA ILE A 99 3.99 0.16 -0.29
C ILE A 99 4.68 1.03 0.75
N SER A 100 3.94 1.96 1.37
CA SER A 100 4.34 2.53 2.65
C SER A 100 3.74 1.71 3.78
N LYS A 101 3.77 2.19 5.02
CA LYS A 101 3.13 1.49 6.14
C LYS A 101 1.61 1.50 6.06
N THR A 102 1.03 2.50 5.39
CA THR A 102 -0.43 2.73 5.42
C THR A 102 -1.12 2.56 4.08
N ARG A 103 -0.38 2.48 2.97
CA ARG A 103 -0.99 2.45 1.64
C ARG A 103 -0.07 1.82 0.59
N ILE A 104 -0.70 1.35 -0.48
CA ILE A 104 -0.04 1.05 -1.74
C ILE A 104 0.16 2.39 -2.48
N VAL A 105 1.41 2.77 -2.73
CA VAL A 105 1.76 4.07 -3.32
C VAL A 105 1.94 3.96 -4.84
N SER A 106 2.42 2.82 -5.32
CA SER A 106 2.55 2.55 -6.76
C SER A 106 2.28 1.08 -7.08
N GLY A 107 1.61 0.83 -8.21
CA GLY A 107 1.05 -0.47 -8.55
C GLY A 107 -0.27 -0.73 -7.80
N PRO A 108 -0.62 -2.02 -7.54
CA PRO A 108 0.14 -3.23 -7.86
C PRO A 108 0.18 -3.57 -9.36
N ASN A 109 1.25 -4.20 -9.82
CA ASN A 109 1.38 -4.68 -11.19
C ASN A 109 1.75 -6.16 -11.22
N GLU A 110 1.14 -6.92 -12.14
CA GLU A 110 1.54 -8.30 -12.41
C GLU A 110 2.99 -8.36 -12.90
N ILE A 111 3.73 -9.35 -12.42
CA ILE A 111 5.15 -9.55 -12.74
C ILE A 111 5.45 -11.03 -12.96
N LYS A 112 6.62 -11.30 -13.55
CA LYS A 112 7.11 -12.68 -13.72
C LYS A 112 7.80 -13.16 -12.46
N GLN A 113 7.81 -14.48 -12.25
CA GLN A 113 8.55 -15.13 -11.16
C GLN A 113 10.03 -14.74 -11.11
N SER A 114 10.68 -14.52 -12.26
CA SER A 114 12.07 -14.06 -12.35
C SER A 114 12.34 -12.68 -11.74
N GLU A 115 11.29 -11.87 -11.53
CA GLU A 115 11.38 -10.55 -10.90
C GLU A 115 11.19 -10.60 -9.38
N VAL A 116 10.85 -11.77 -8.84
CA VAL A 116 10.71 -12.02 -7.40
C VAL A 116 12.02 -12.61 -6.87
N PRO A 117 12.62 -12.01 -5.82
CA PRO A 117 13.78 -12.61 -5.17
C PRO A 117 13.43 -14.02 -4.66
N ALA A 118 14.33 -14.99 -4.84
CA ALA A 118 14.07 -16.38 -4.48
C ALA A 118 13.68 -16.57 -3.00
N SER A 119 14.24 -15.77 -2.10
CA SER A 119 13.88 -15.78 -0.68
C SER A 119 12.44 -15.32 -0.41
N ILE A 120 11.90 -14.44 -1.25
CA ILE A 120 10.52 -13.95 -1.14
C ILE A 120 9.57 -14.90 -1.82
N LEU A 121 9.97 -15.47 -2.96
CA LEU A 121 9.15 -16.45 -3.66
C LEU A 121 8.79 -17.64 -2.75
N ALA A 122 9.76 -18.14 -1.97
CA ALA A 122 9.53 -19.22 -1.01
C ALA A 122 8.54 -18.88 0.13
N GLU A 123 8.28 -17.60 0.39
CA GLU A 123 7.31 -17.13 1.40
C GLU A 123 5.91 -16.93 0.82
N LEU A 124 5.78 -16.97 -0.52
CA LEU A 124 4.54 -16.78 -1.28
C LEU A 124 3.92 -18.11 -1.73
N GLU A 125 4.69 -19.20 -1.75
CA GLU A 125 4.22 -20.57 -2.06
C GLU A 125 3.50 -21.22 -0.87
#